data_AF-A0A8H7TQT3-F1
#
_entry.id   AF-A0A8H7TQT3-F1
#
_cell.length_a   1.000
_cell.length_b   1.000
_cell.length_c   1.000
_cell.angle_alpha   90.00
_cell.angle_beta   90.00
_cell.angle_gamma   90.00
#
_symmetry.space_group_name_H-M   'P 1'
#
loop_
_entity.id
_entity.type
_entity.pdbx_description
1 polymer ?
#
loop_
_entity_poly.entity_id
_entity_poly.type
_entity_poly.pdbx_seq_one_letter_code
_entity_poly.pdbx_strand_id
1 'polypeptide(L)'
;MLSGPDLPPLWPAHPVKPWSAARSGSISLPPLVQGQSEEYRRFPLEDPQEACLMSYYIYELAHWLDLADPERHFEVVVPFRARTQPHLLNAIFALAARHLSRMPQFKTPQGVVYFGQPLPKLDRHSSVEYMLRCIPALRHFHDAQDDEYRDSIIATCVLLRQLEEIDDEEEGASEEGPQPFAVQPMQKQINFLPIIDAVLRSPPSQTLFGRRSLIRASYWMALRQEIFHSFTRRQAPQMILAADYWSGASSANKAVMHTVQVVKWRWGDGSAQEWSRLIRQQEHLEQDVLVDFLPIFRRPADKSKGEIFPTVWYGSTIEVTTIQQALMAKSVLAAEDPSLKSASASRAAWRKMESDVRALILELCGISLCHPSSPPAILNATCIIQLYGDFFTDPYERQALKRVAEKYRDVNAWPSRKLMDMFV
;
A
#
# COMPACT_ATOMS: atom_id res chain seq x y z
N MET A 1 -38.80 37.32 27.22
CA MET A 1 -39.07 35.90 26.95
C MET A 1 -39.82 35.82 25.64
N LEU A 2 -39.11 35.56 24.54
CA LEU A 2 -39.67 35.31 23.23
C LEU A 2 -38.84 34.19 22.59
N SER A 3 -39.57 33.20 22.08
CA SER A 3 -39.20 31.93 21.48
C SER A 3 -38.39 32.06 20.19
N GLY A 4 -37.32 31.26 20.08
CA GLY A 4 -36.58 31.01 18.83
C GLY A 4 -37.07 29.71 18.14
N PRO A 5 -36.84 29.55 16.82
CA PRO A 5 -37.54 28.57 16.01
C PRO A 5 -36.93 27.16 16.07
N ASP A 6 -37.84 26.18 15.98
CA ASP A 6 -37.61 24.74 15.88
C ASP A 6 -36.78 24.35 14.64
N LEU A 7 -35.76 23.52 14.84
CA LEU A 7 -35.09 22.74 13.79
C LEU A 7 -35.65 21.30 13.80
N PRO A 8 -35.97 20.70 12.64
CA PRO A 8 -36.56 19.36 12.57
C PRO A 8 -35.50 18.25 12.74
N PRO A 9 -35.85 17.08 13.30
CA PRO A 9 -34.94 15.94 13.40
C PRO A 9 -34.80 15.21 12.05
N LEU A 10 -33.57 14.89 11.66
CA LEU A 10 -33.22 14.06 10.50
C LEU A 10 -33.13 12.56 10.91
N TRP A 11 -33.96 11.76 10.23
CA TRP A 11 -33.95 10.29 10.05
C TRP A 11 -34.55 9.35 11.14
N PRO A 12 -35.26 8.26 10.76
CA PRO A 12 -36.06 7.45 11.69
C PRO A 12 -35.25 6.40 12.45
N ALA A 13 -35.64 6.17 13.70
CA ALA A 13 -35.20 5.04 14.50
C ALA A 13 -35.82 3.74 13.95
N HIS A 14 -34.99 2.82 13.46
CA HIS A 14 -35.38 1.43 13.26
C HIS A 14 -35.11 0.63 14.55
N PRO A 15 -36.06 -0.20 15.03
CA PRO A 15 -35.85 -1.00 16.22
C PRO A 15 -34.86 -2.15 15.93
N VAL A 16 -33.71 -2.11 16.59
CA VAL A 16 -32.77 -3.25 16.65
C VAL A 16 -33.42 -4.37 17.46
N LYS A 17 -33.68 -5.51 16.82
CA LYS A 17 -34.11 -6.73 17.53
C LYS A 17 -32.97 -7.22 18.43
N PRO A 18 -33.21 -7.56 19.70
CA PRO A 18 -32.19 -8.10 20.58
C PRO A 18 -31.75 -9.48 20.08
N TRP A 19 -30.45 -9.63 19.88
CA TRP A 19 -29.79 -10.92 19.66
C TRP A 19 -30.08 -11.85 20.85
N SER A 20 -30.62 -13.02 20.56
CA SER A 20 -30.82 -14.10 21.53
C SER A 20 -29.45 -14.70 21.90
N ALA A 21 -29.13 -14.70 23.19
CA ALA A 21 -27.89 -15.25 23.74
C ALA A 21 -27.66 -16.71 23.33
N ALA A 22 -26.68 -16.93 22.46
CA ALA A 22 -26.08 -18.25 22.25
C ALA A 22 -25.22 -18.61 23.47
N ARG A 23 -25.37 -19.86 23.92
CA ARG A 23 -24.80 -20.43 25.16
C ARG A 23 -23.28 -20.33 25.19
N SER A 24 -22.76 -19.93 26.35
CA SER A 24 -21.34 -19.91 26.70
C SER A 24 -20.73 -21.32 26.66
N GLY A 25 -20.03 -21.62 25.56
CA GLY A 25 -19.06 -22.72 25.53
C GLY A 25 -17.71 -22.20 26.00
N SER A 26 -17.22 -22.69 27.14
CA SER A 26 -15.86 -22.46 27.62
C SER A 26 -14.86 -23.07 26.64
N ILE A 27 -14.19 -22.25 25.83
CA ILE A 27 -13.04 -22.68 25.03
C ILE A 27 -11.82 -22.69 25.95
N SER A 28 -11.31 -23.88 26.25
CA SER A 28 -10.09 -24.08 27.03
C SER A 28 -8.87 -23.58 26.25
N LEU A 29 -8.14 -22.63 26.81
CA LEU A 29 -6.86 -22.14 26.27
C LEU A 29 -5.78 -23.24 26.39
N PRO A 30 -4.90 -23.43 25.39
CA PRO A 30 -3.76 -24.34 25.50
C PRO A 30 -2.72 -23.80 26.52
N PRO A 31 -1.87 -24.68 27.11
CA PRO A 31 -0.95 -24.30 28.18
C PRO A 31 0.20 -23.43 27.65
N LEU A 32 0.53 -22.37 28.40
CA LEU A 32 1.63 -21.45 28.08
C LEU A 32 3.01 -22.10 28.25
N VAL A 33 3.90 -21.83 27.29
CA VAL A 33 5.36 -21.99 27.46
C VAL A 33 5.84 -20.87 28.38
N GLN A 34 6.34 -21.24 29.57
CA GLN A 34 6.88 -20.30 30.55
C GLN A 34 8.22 -19.74 30.06
N GLY A 35 8.34 -18.41 29.91
CA GLY A 35 9.64 -17.78 29.65
C GLY A 35 9.67 -16.32 29.19
N GLN A 36 8.56 -15.74 28.73
CA GLN A 36 8.43 -14.30 28.46
C GLN A 36 7.02 -13.88 28.84
N SER A 37 6.87 -12.93 29.76
CA SER A 37 5.56 -12.33 30.08
C SER A 37 5.18 -11.42 28.90
N GLU A 38 4.68 -11.99 27.81
CA GLU A 38 3.92 -11.20 26.84
C GLU A 38 2.69 -10.66 27.58
N GLU A 39 2.62 -9.34 27.80
CA GLU A 39 1.42 -8.71 28.34
C GLU A 39 0.28 -8.88 27.33
N TYR A 40 -0.51 -9.94 27.50
CA TYR A 40 -1.72 -10.16 26.73
C TYR A 40 -2.72 -9.05 27.07
N ARG A 41 -2.99 -8.18 26.09
CA ARG A 41 -4.05 -7.16 26.21
C ARG A 41 -5.40 -7.82 26.18
N ARG A 42 -6.25 -7.50 27.15
CA ARG A 42 -7.65 -7.95 27.16
C ARG A 42 -8.49 -6.95 26.38
N PHE A 43 -9.49 -7.47 25.66
CA PHE A 43 -10.51 -6.65 25.02
C PHE A 43 -11.74 -6.57 25.94
N PRO A 44 -12.39 -5.40 26.08
CA PRO A 44 -12.08 -4.11 25.41
C PRO A 44 -10.75 -3.50 25.86
N LEU A 45 -10.06 -2.79 24.95
CA LEU A 45 -8.80 -2.09 25.25
C LEU A 45 -9.08 -0.96 26.28
N GLU A 46 -8.28 -0.93 27.35
CA GLU A 46 -8.44 0.05 28.44
C GLU A 46 -7.62 1.33 28.22
N ASP A 47 -6.52 1.28 27.46
CA ASP A 47 -5.75 2.48 27.11
C ASP A 47 -6.42 3.21 25.93
N PRO A 48 -6.88 4.46 26.12
CA PRO A 48 -7.47 5.26 25.04
C PRO A 48 -6.57 5.42 23.83
N GLN A 49 -5.24 5.47 24.02
CA GLN A 49 -4.30 5.57 22.90
C GLN A 49 -4.34 4.31 22.04
N GLU A 50 -4.25 3.13 22.65
CA GLU A 50 -4.29 1.87 21.92
C GLU A 50 -5.64 1.67 21.23
N ALA A 51 -6.75 2.05 21.88
CA ALA A 51 -8.07 2.04 21.28
C ALA A 51 -8.17 2.98 20.06
N CYS A 52 -7.58 4.18 20.15
CA CYS A 52 -7.49 5.11 19.02
C CYS A 52 -6.63 4.56 17.89
N LEU A 53 -5.47 3.97 18.18
CA LEU A 53 -4.58 3.36 17.19
C LEU A 53 -5.24 2.19 16.46
N MET A 54 -5.93 1.31 17.19
CA MET A 54 -6.72 0.21 16.60
C MET A 54 -7.79 0.76 15.66
N SER A 55 -8.54 1.76 16.11
CA SER A 55 -9.61 2.35 15.32
C SER A 55 -9.06 3.07 14.09
N TYR A 56 -7.97 3.82 14.24
CA TYR A 56 -7.28 4.50 13.15
C TYR A 56 -6.82 3.52 12.07
N TYR A 57 -6.22 2.40 12.47
CA TYR A 57 -5.85 1.35 11.52
C TYR A 57 -7.06 0.86 10.71
N ILE A 58 -8.15 0.50 11.39
CA ILE A 58 -9.35 -0.06 10.73
C ILE A 58 -9.95 0.93 9.75
N TYR A 59 -10.14 2.19 10.16
CA TYR A 59 -10.87 3.17 9.36
C TYR A 59 -10.04 3.87 8.30
N GLU A 60 -8.74 4.08 8.55
CA GLU A 60 -7.90 4.95 7.71
C GLU A 60 -6.86 4.18 6.90
N LEU A 61 -6.39 3.01 7.38
CA LEU A 61 -5.22 2.33 6.80
C LEU A 61 -5.54 0.98 6.18
N ALA A 62 -6.38 0.16 6.81
CA ALA A 62 -6.55 -1.24 6.44
C ALA A 62 -6.98 -1.42 4.97
N HIS A 63 -7.84 -0.53 4.47
CA HIS A 63 -8.30 -0.56 3.09
C HIS A 63 -7.18 -0.32 2.04
N TRP A 64 -6.00 0.18 2.43
CA TRP A 64 -4.83 0.33 1.54
C TRP A 64 -4.17 -1.03 1.28
N LEU A 65 -4.33 -1.96 2.22
CA LEU A 65 -3.79 -3.30 2.13
C LEU A 65 -4.75 -4.26 1.40
N ASP A 66 -6.01 -3.88 1.22
CA ASP A 66 -7.06 -4.72 0.61
C ASP A 66 -7.41 -4.36 -0.86
N LEU A 67 -6.61 -3.54 -1.54
CA LEU A 67 -6.94 -3.02 -2.89
C LEU A 67 -7.18 -4.07 -3.99
N ALA A 68 -6.68 -5.30 -3.81
CA ALA A 68 -6.88 -6.42 -4.74
C ALA A 68 -7.52 -7.62 -4.03
N ASP A 69 -8.13 -7.37 -2.87
CA ASP A 69 -8.71 -8.37 -1.97
C ASP A 69 -10.19 -8.05 -1.67
N PRO A 70 -11.13 -8.69 -2.39
CA PRO A 70 -12.56 -8.46 -2.17
C PRO A 70 -13.04 -8.93 -0.79
N GLU A 71 -12.31 -9.81 -0.11
CA GLU A 71 -12.66 -10.34 1.22
C GLU A 71 -12.18 -9.41 2.35
N ARG A 72 -11.41 -8.36 2.02
CA ARG A 72 -10.94 -7.31 2.95
C ARG A 72 -10.26 -7.89 4.18
N HIS A 73 -9.27 -8.77 3.98
CA HIS A 73 -8.64 -9.50 5.06
C HIS A 73 -7.95 -8.57 6.06
N PHE A 74 -7.29 -7.51 5.59
CA PHE A 74 -6.59 -6.59 6.48
C PHE A 74 -7.57 -5.69 7.25
N GLU A 75 -8.75 -5.40 6.71
CA GLU A 75 -9.77 -4.64 7.44
C GLU A 75 -10.64 -5.48 8.38
N VAL A 76 -10.94 -6.73 8.01
CA VAL A 76 -11.92 -7.56 8.74
C VAL A 76 -11.25 -8.65 9.56
N VAL A 77 -10.34 -9.42 8.95
CA VAL A 77 -9.77 -10.63 9.56
C VAL A 77 -8.61 -10.29 10.49
N VAL A 78 -7.72 -9.40 10.06
CA VAL A 78 -6.52 -9.02 10.82
C VAL A 78 -6.88 -8.36 12.17
N PRO A 79 -7.79 -7.37 12.25
CA PRO A 79 -8.24 -6.82 13.52
C PRO A 79 -8.86 -7.84 14.45
N PHE A 80 -9.63 -8.80 13.90
CA PHE A 80 -10.25 -9.84 14.68
C PHE A 80 -9.19 -10.77 15.31
N ARG A 81 -8.21 -11.22 14.52
CA ARG A 81 -7.10 -12.06 15.01
C ARG A 81 -6.19 -11.32 15.98
N ALA A 82 -5.96 -10.02 15.79
CA ALA A 82 -5.17 -9.20 16.69
C ALA A 82 -5.71 -9.19 18.13
N ARG A 83 -6.99 -9.55 18.34
CA ARG A 83 -7.56 -9.67 19.70
C ARG A 83 -6.94 -10.78 20.54
N THR A 84 -6.38 -11.80 19.90
CA THR A 84 -5.77 -12.97 20.56
C THR A 84 -4.30 -13.13 20.21
N GLN A 85 -3.78 -12.40 19.21
CA GLN A 85 -2.41 -12.49 18.72
C GLN A 85 -1.63 -11.19 19.00
N PRO A 86 -0.81 -11.14 20.07
CA PRO A 86 -0.15 -9.90 20.51
C PRO A 86 0.78 -9.28 19.46
N HIS A 87 1.52 -10.08 18.71
CA HIS A 87 2.42 -9.58 17.66
C HIS A 87 1.66 -8.86 16.55
N LEU A 88 0.46 -9.35 16.18
CA LEU A 88 -0.35 -8.75 15.13
C LEU A 88 -0.96 -7.43 15.62
N LEU A 89 -1.42 -7.38 16.88
CA LEU A 89 -1.91 -6.16 17.50
C LEU A 89 -0.83 -5.09 17.63
N ASN A 90 0.38 -5.48 18.03
CA ASN A 90 1.51 -4.56 18.10
C ASN A 90 1.91 -4.05 16.70
N ALA A 91 1.86 -4.87 15.65
CA ALA A 91 2.14 -4.39 14.29
C ALA A 91 1.09 -3.39 13.80
N ILE A 92 -0.20 -3.61 14.11
CA ILE A 92 -1.27 -2.64 13.88
C ILE A 92 -0.95 -1.31 14.57
N PHE A 93 -0.59 -1.34 15.86
CA PHE A 93 -0.24 -0.14 16.61
C PHE A 93 1.01 0.55 16.08
N ALA A 94 2.03 -0.21 15.69
CA ALA A 94 3.28 0.34 15.16
C ALA A 94 3.03 1.14 13.88
N LEU A 95 2.26 0.58 12.95
CA LEU A 95 1.87 1.21 11.70
C LEU A 95 0.97 2.43 11.94
N ALA A 96 -0.10 2.27 12.73
CA ALA A 96 -1.04 3.34 13.04
C ALA A 96 -0.35 4.52 13.75
N ALA A 97 0.49 4.23 14.74
CA ALA A 97 1.21 5.25 15.51
C ALA A 97 2.11 6.09 14.60
N ARG A 98 2.82 5.43 13.67
CA ARG A 98 3.69 6.14 12.73
C ARG A 98 2.92 7.04 11.80
N HIS A 99 1.89 6.51 11.16
CA HIS A 99 1.13 7.25 10.17
C HIS A 99 0.35 8.41 10.83
N LEU A 100 -0.41 8.13 11.90
CA LEU A 100 -1.19 9.13 12.63
C LEU A 100 -0.31 10.29 13.13
N SER A 101 0.90 10.01 13.62
CA SER A 101 1.83 11.04 14.08
C SER A 101 2.40 11.92 12.97
N ARG A 102 2.28 11.54 11.70
CA ARG A 102 2.74 12.35 10.57
C ARG A 102 1.63 13.21 9.96
N MET A 103 0.38 12.79 10.11
CA MET A 103 -0.77 13.46 9.51
C MET A 103 -1.04 14.86 10.09
N PRO A 104 -0.94 15.94 9.29
CA PRO A 104 -1.13 17.31 9.77
C PRO A 104 -2.51 17.58 10.37
N GLN A 105 -3.57 16.97 9.82
CA GLN A 105 -4.95 17.19 10.26
C GLN A 105 -5.24 16.70 11.68
N PHE A 106 -4.40 15.81 12.24
CA PHE A 106 -4.55 15.30 13.60
C PHE A 106 -3.58 15.96 14.59
N LYS A 107 -2.77 16.93 14.14
CA LYS A 107 -1.82 17.65 14.99
C LYS A 107 -2.43 18.94 15.54
N THR A 108 -2.25 19.12 16.84
CA THR A 108 -2.58 20.35 17.57
C THR A 108 -1.32 20.89 18.27
N PRO A 109 -1.30 22.16 18.74
CA PRO A 109 -0.20 22.66 19.56
C PRO A 109 0.06 21.85 20.84
N GLN A 110 -0.92 21.08 21.31
CA GLN A 110 -0.85 20.25 22.52
C GLN A 110 -0.52 18.78 22.24
N GLY A 111 -0.30 18.39 20.97
CA GLY A 111 -0.02 17.03 20.55
C GLY A 111 -1.04 16.47 19.57
N VAL A 112 -1.07 15.15 19.43
CA VAL A 112 -1.96 14.45 18.48
C VAL A 112 -3.33 14.21 19.11
N VAL A 113 -4.40 14.42 18.33
CA VAL A 113 -5.78 14.18 18.73
C VAL A 113 -6.49 13.33 17.68
N TYR A 114 -7.17 12.26 18.11
CA TYR A 114 -8.00 11.43 17.24
C TYR A 114 -9.33 11.09 17.94
N PHE A 115 -10.45 11.14 17.22
CA PHE A 115 -11.81 11.09 17.80
C PHE A 115 -12.03 12.02 19.00
N GLY A 116 -11.41 13.20 18.99
CA GLY A 116 -11.47 14.15 20.09
C GLY A 116 -10.72 13.72 21.36
N GLN A 117 -10.02 12.58 21.34
CA GLN A 117 -9.18 12.10 22.43
C GLN A 117 -7.73 12.59 22.24
N PRO A 118 -7.15 13.32 23.22
CA PRO A 118 -5.74 13.64 23.18
C PRO A 118 -4.90 12.38 23.40
N LEU A 119 -3.82 12.23 22.64
CA LEU A 119 -2.90 11.09 22.69
C LEU A 119 -1.54 11.55 23.23
N PRO A 120 -1.42 11.90 24.52
CA PRO A 120 -0.21 12.53 25.06
C PRO A 120 1.01 11.61 25.14
N LYS A 121 0.80 10.29 25.11
CA LYS A 121 1.90 9.30 25.10
C LYS A 121 2.34 8.94 23.68
N LEU A 122 1.66 9.45 22.64
CA LEU A 122 2.00 9.15 21.26
C LEU A 122 3.13 10.07 20.83
N ASP A 123 4.31 9.49 20.69
CA ASP A 123 5.52 10.18 20.28
C ASP A 123 6.22 9.47 19.12
N ARG A 124 7.37 10.02 18.71
CA ARG A 124 8.18 9.46 17.61
C ARG A 124 8.71 8.04 17.90
N HIS A 125 8.81 7.64 19.16
CA HIS A 125 9.37 6.36 19.58
C HIS A 125 8.29 5.27 19.69
N SER A 126 7.04 5.64 19.92
CA SER A 126 5.90 4.73 20.10
C SER A 126 5.78 3.67 19.00
N SER A 127 5.97 4.06 17.73
CA SER A 127 5.95 3.12 16.60
C SER A 127 7.05 2.05 16.71
N VAL A 128 8.27 2.47 17.05
CA VAL A 128 9.43 1.58 17.21
C VAL A 128 9.21 0.64 18.38
N GLU A 129 8.67 1.12 19.50
CA GLU A 129 8.37 0.28 20.67
C GLU A 129 7.39 -0.85 20.33
N TYR A 130 6.28 -0.54 19.64
CA TYR A 130 5.34 -1.56 19.21
C TYR A 130 5.96 -2.52 18.18
N MET A 131 6.74 -2.02 17.23
CA MET A 131 7.47 -2.86 16.26
C MET A 131 8.42 -3.84 16.97
N LEU A 132 9.20 -3.39 17.96
CA LEU A 132 10.13 -4.24 18.71
C LEU A 132 9.41 -5.40 19.42
N ARG A 133 8.17 -5.18 19.90
CA ARG A 133 7.33 -6.22 20.51
C ARG A 133 6.87 -7.30 19.52
N CYS A 134 7.01 -7.08 18.21
CA CYS A 134 6.69 -8.08 17.19
C CYS A 134 7.84 -9.05 16.91
N ILE A 135 9.10 -8.65 17.17
CA ILE A 135 10.31 -9.39 16.82
C ILE A 135 10.34 -10.82 17.38
N PRO A 136 9.92 -11.09 18.64
CA PRO A 136 9.91 -12.45 19.17
C PRO A 136 9.07 -13.41 18.30
N ALA A 137 7.89 -13.01 17.87
CA ALA A 137 7.04 -13.85 17.01
C ALA A 137 7.69 -14.13 15.65
N LEU A 138 8.33 -13.12 15.04
CA LEU A 138 9.03 -13.28 13.76
C LEU A 138 10.17 -14.31 13.85
N ARG A 139 10.92 -14.30 14.97
CA ARG A 139 12.03 -15.25 15.18
C ARG A 139 11.57 -16.70 15.32
N HIS A 140 10.38 -16.92 15.89
CA HIS A 140 9.83 -18.26 16.10
C HIS A 140 8.94 -18.75 14.94
N PHE A 141 8.95 -18.07 13.79
CA PHE A 141 8.13 -18.45 12.64
C PHE A 141 8.31 -19.91 12.20
N HIS A 142 9.56 -20.40 12.17
CA HIS A 142 9.86 -21.77 11.77
C HIS A 142 9.49 -22.81 12.84
N ASP A 143 9.46 -22.41 14.12
CA ASP A 143 9.17 -23.29 15.25
C ASP A 143 7.67 -23.44 15.53
N ALA A 144 6.89 -22.42 15.16
CA ALA A 144 5.43 -22.42 15.27
C ALA A 144 4.85 -23.66 14.62
N GLN A 145 4.04 -24.44 15.33
CA GLN A 145 3.35 -25.62 14.78
C GLN A 145 1.93 -25.31 14.31
N ASP A 146 1.34 -24.23 14.82
CA ASP A 146 0.00 -23.78 14.46
C ASP A 146 0.03 -22.93 13.17
N ASP A 147 -0.67 -23.40 12.16
CA ASP A 147 -0.80 -22.71 10.87
C ASP A 147 -1.56 -21.37 11.01
N GLU A 148 -2.51 -21.23 11.94
CA GLU A 148 -3.20 -19.95 12.16
C GLU A 148 -2.26 -18.90 12.76
N TYR A 149 -1.39 -19.33 13.68
CA TYR A 149 -0.32 -18.49 14.22
C TYR A 149 0.68 -18.08 13.13
N ARG A 150 1.11 -19.03 12.28
CA ARG A 150 1.99 -18.74 11.13
C ARG A 150 1.37 -17.72 10.18
N ASP A 151 0.10 -17.89 9.79
CA ASP A 151 -0.62 -16.93 8.94
C ASP A 151 -0.58 -15.52 9.55
N SER A 152 -0.76 -15.44 10.87
CA SER A 152 -0.79 -14.17 11.60
C SER A 152 0.60 -13.52 11.66
N ILE A 153 1.68 -14.31 11.72
CA ILE A 153 3.06 -13.82 11.58
C ILE A 153 3.28 -13.25 10.17
N ILE A 154 2.79 -13.90 9.12
CA ILE A 154 2.90 -13.40 7.74
C ILE A 154 2.20 -12.04 7.60
N ALA A 155 0.98 -11.91 8.12
CA ALA A 155 0.25 -10.63 8.12
C ALA A 155 1.00 -9.56 8.94
N THR A 156 1.64 -9.94 10.04
CA THR A 156 2.51 -9.07 10.85
C THR A 156 3.68 -8.55 10.00
N CYS A 157 4.36 -9.42 9.24
CA CYS A 157 5.43 -9.01 8.33
C CYS A 157 4.95 -7.99 7.29
N VAL A 158 3.77 -8.19 6.70
CA VAL A 158 3.19 -7.25 5.71
C VAL A 158 2.94 -5.87 6.34
N LEU A 159 2.40 -5.83 7.56
CA LEU A 159 2.16 -4.57 8.28
C LEU A 159 3.45 -3.85 8.66
N LEU A 160 4.46 -4.58 9.14
CA LEU A 160 5.77 -4.01 9.45
C LEU A 160 6.51 -3.54 8.20
N ARG A 161 6.30 -4.22 7.06
CA ARG A 161 6.80 -3.75 5.78
C ARG A 161 6.12 -2.45 5.34
N GLN A 162 4.80 -2.34 5.53
CA GLN A 162 4.06 -1.11 5.27
C GLN A 162 4.55 0.04 6.16
N LEU A 163 4.92 -0.26 7.40
CA LEU A 163 5.52 0.70 8.32
C LEU A 163 6.88 1.20 7.79
N GLU A 164 7.77 0.31 7.36
CA GLU A 164 9.08 0.65 6.79
C GLU A 164 8.93 1.58 5.57
N GLU A 165 7.98 1.27 4.68
CA GLU A 165 7.70 2.07 3.48
C GLU A 165 7.26 3.50 3.79
N ILE A 166 6.48 3.68 4.86
CA ILE A 166 6.08 4.99 5.35
C ILE A 166 7.26 5.69 6.06
N ASP A 167 8.20 4.92 6.64
CA ASP A 167 9.32 5.43 7.46
C ASP A 167 10.60 5.82 6.69
N ASP A 168 10.71 5.45 5.42
CA ASP A 168 11.87 5.62 4.53
C ASP A 168 12.41 7.08 4.33
N GLU A 169 11.92 8.10 5.04
CA GLU A 169 12.37 9.51 4.92
C GLU A 169 13.50 9.96 5.87
N GLU A 170 13.81 9.24 6.96
CA GLU A 170 14.80 9.76 7.94
C GLU A 170 16.27 9.73 7.46
N GLU A 171 16.61 8.94 6.44
CA GLU A 171 18.01 8.83 5.96
C GLU A 171 18.50 10.04 5.14
N GLY A 172 17.62 10.93 4.69
CA GLY A 172 17.97 12.05 3.80
C GLY A 172 17.90 13.45 4.43
N ALA A 173 17.50 13.56 5.70
CA ALA A 173 17.26 14.82 6.39
C ALA A 173 18.29 15.10 7.50
N SER A 174 19.53 14.62 7.34
CA SER A 174 20.66 15.07 8.16
C SER A 174 20.82 16.58 8.00
N GLU A 175 20.50 17.27 9.07
CA GLU A 175 20.56 18.71 9.25
C GLU A 175 21.94 19.25 8.83
N GLU A 176 21.96 20.19 7.88
CA GLU A 176 23.13 21.05 7.63
C GLU A 176 23.32 21.98 8.83
N GLY A 177 23.94 21.47 9.90
CA GLY A 177 24.33 22.23 11.08
C GLY A 177 25.47 21.53 11.81
N PRO A 178 26.59 22.20 12.13
CA PRO A 178 27.67 21.59 12.89
C PRO A 178 27.23 21.44 14.36
N GLN A 179 26.74 20.26 14.75
CA GLN A 179 26.51 19.90 16.16
C GLN A 179 27.78 19.24 16.74
N PRO A 180 28.44 19.83 17.77
CA PRO A 180 29.70 19.30 18.32
C PRO A 180 29.56 18.06 19.21
N PHE A 181 28.37 17.46 19.34
CA PHE A 181 28.14 16.29 20.19
C PHE A 181 27.27 15.26 19.46
N ALA A 182 27.87 14.56 18.51
CA ALA A 182 27.25 13.45 17.82
C ALA A 182 27.01 12.29 18.80
N VAL A 183 25.78 12.18 19.29
CA VAL A 183 25.22 10.91 19.76
C VAL A 183 25.29 9.94 18.57
N GLN A 184 25.76 8.73 18.85
CA GLN A 184 26.08 7.68 17.88
C GLN A 184 25.02 7.52 16.77
N PRO A 185 25.44 7.19 15.54
CA PRO A 185 24.53 7.05 14.40
C PRO A 185 23.46 5.98 14.69
N MET A 186 22.22 6.33 14.31
CA MET A 186 21.01 5.51 14.21
C MET A 186 21.29 4.00 14.17
N GLN A 187 20.63 3.26 15.07
CA GLN A 187 20.47 1.81 14.97
C GLN A 187 20.10 1.45 13.52
N LYS A 188 20.91 0.58 12.90
CA LYS A 188 20.67 0.03 11.56
C LYS A 188 19.20 -0.39 11.44
N GLN A 189 18.42 0.35 10.66
CA GLN A 189 16.98 0.13 10.49
C GLN A 189 16.77 -1.31 10.02
N ILE A 190 15.83 -2.03 10.66
CA ILE A 190 15.51 -3.41 10.27
C ILE A 190 14.86 -3.34 8.90
N ASN A 191 15.48 -3.95 7.89
CA ASN A 191 14.87 -4.13 6.58
C ASN A 191 13.95 -5.35 6.64
N PHE A 192 12.65 -5.14 6.51
CA PHE A 192 11.63 -6.18 6.55
C PHE A 192 11.45 -6.89 5.19
N LEU A 193 12.02 -6.38 4.09
CA LEU A 193 11.94 -7.03 2.77
C LEU A 193 12.55 -8.45 2.76
N PRO A 194 13.78 -8.69 3.28
CA PRO A 194 14.32 -10.04 3.34
C PRO A 194 13.54 -10.95 4.29
N ILE A 195 12.88 -10.38 5.31
CA ILE A 195 12.09 -11.14 6.29
C ILE A 195 10.82 -11.66 5.63
N ILE A 196 10.05 -10.79 4.99
CA ILE A 196 8.81 -11.19 4.30
C ILE A 196 9.10 -12.18 3.18
N ASP A 197 10.17 -11.95 2.41
CA ASP A 197 10.59 -12.86 1.35
C ASP A 197 11.00 -14.24 1.91
N ALA A 198 11.80 -14.30 2.98
CA ALA A 198 12.17 -15.56 3.62
C ALA A 198 10.95 -16.32 4.17
N VAL A 199 10.01 -15.60 4.80
CA VAL A 199 8.78 -16.16 5.37
C VAL A 199 7.87 -16.71 4.27
N LEU A 200 7.64 -15.95 3.19
CA LEU A 200 6.78 -16.36 2.07
C LEU A 200 7.40 -17.49 1.23
N ARG A 201 8.74 -17.57 1.15
CA ARG A 201 9.45 -18.67 0.48
C ARG A 201 9.49 -19.97 1.27
N SER A 202 9.12 -19.95 2.55
CA SER A 202 9.18 -21.16 3.37
C SER A 202 8.20 -22.24 2.85
N PRO A 203 8.58 -23.54 2.91
CA PRO A 203 7.69 -24.63 2.49
C PRO A 203 6.30 -24.60 3.16
N PRO A 204 6.17 -24.32 4.48
CA PRO A 204 4.87 -24.15 5.12
C PRO A 204 4.00 -23.10 4.40
N SER A 205 4.54 -21.91 4.14
CA SER A 205 3.82 -20.84 3.44
C SER A 205 3.32 -21.26 2.05
N GLN A 206 4.17 -21.94 1.27
CA GLN A 206 3.78 -22.41 -0.07
C GLN A 206 2.64 -23.43 -0.02
N THR A 207 2.68 -24.36 0.94
CA THR A 207 1.60 -25.35 1.11
C THR A 207 0.29 -24.72 1.60
N LEU A 208 0.38 -23.64 2.38
CA LEU A 208 -0.77 -22.93 2.92
C LEU A 208 -1.41 -21.99 1.91
N PHE A 209 -0.66 -21.51 0.91
CA PHE A 209 -1.15 -20.58 -0.11
C PHE A 209 -2.45 -21.03 -0.77
N GLY A 210 -2.54 -22.30 -1.19
CA GLY A 210 -3.76 -22.83 -1.82
C GLY A 210 -4.92 -23.12 -0.84
N ARG A 211 -4.68 -23.08 0.47
CA ARG A 211 -5.59 -23.58 1.51
C ARG A 211 -6.18 -22.49 2.40
N ARG A 212 -5.49 -21.35 2.54
CA ARG A 212 -5.85 -20.31 3.50
C ARG A 212 -5.94 -18.94 2.82
N SER A 213 -6.96 -18.17 3.14
CA SER A 213 -7.28 -16.92 2.46
C SER A 213 -6.39 -15.75 2.92
N LEU A 214 -6.06 -15.66 4.22
CA LEU A 214 -5.21 -14.58 4.76
C LEU A 214 -3.78 -14.62 4.21
N ILE A 215 -3.19 -15.81 4.05
CA ILE A 215 -1.85 -15.92 3.45
C ILE A 215 -1.85 -15.52 1.98
N ARG A 216 -2.92 -15.82 1.23
CA ARG A 216 -3.09 -15.34 -0.16
C ARG A 216 -3.18 -13.83 -0.20
N ALA A 217 -4.02 -13.22 0.64
CA ALA A 217 -4.14 -11.77 0.74
C ALA A 217 -2.78 -11.13 1.08
N SER A 218 -2.05 -11.71 2.04
CA SER A 218 -0.72 -11.25 2.45
C SER A 218 0.31 -11.34 1.31
N TYR A 219 0.31 -12.43 0.55
CA TYR A 219 1.19 -12.58 -0.62
C TYR A 219 0.90 -11.55 -1.70
N TRP A 220 -0.36 -11.32 -2.05
CA TRP A 220 -0.74 -10.33 -3.07
C TRP A 220 -0.43 -8.90 -2.64
N MET A 221 -0.58 -8.60 -1.34
CA MET A 221 -0.12 -7.32 -0.78
C MET A 221 1.42 -7.21 -0.84
N ALA A 222 2.15 -8.27 -0.48
CA ALA A 222 3.61 -8.29 -0.55
C ALA A 222 4.14 -8.06 -1.99
N LEU A 223 3.47 -8.63 -3.01
CA LEU A 223 3.81 -8.33 -4.41
C LEU A 223 3.60 -6.85 -4.77
N ARG A 224 2.57 -6.20 -4.25
CA ARG A 224 2.39 -4.75 -4.44
C ARG A 224 3.48 -3.94 -3.75
N GLN A 225 3.92 -4.37 -2.57
CA GLN A 225 5.05 -3.77 -1.85
C GLN A 225 6.37 -3.91 -2.64
N GLU A 226 6.62 -5.07 -3.26
CA GLU A 226 7.76 -5.28 -4.17
C GLU A 226 7.69 -4.36 -5.39
N ILE A 227 6.52 -4.20 -6.01
CA ILE A 227 6.33 -3.28 -7.14
C ILE A 227 6.73 -1.86 -6.72
N PHE A 228 6.17 -1.36 -5.62
CA PHE A 228 6.49 -0.03 -5.11
C PHE A 228 7.98 0.13 -4.79
N HIS A 229 8.56 -0.85 -4.10
CA HIS A 229 9.98 -0.86 -3.76
C HIS A 229 10.85 -0.78 -5.01
N SER A 230 10.55 -1.57 -6.03
CA SER A 230 11.28 -1.58 -7.30
C SER A 230 11.21 -0.25 -8.04
N PHE A 231 10.04 0.40 -8.09
CA PHE A 231 9.93 1.73 -8.69
C PHE A 231 10.77 2.78 -7.93
N THR A 232 10.74 2.73 -6.60
CA THR A 232 11.42 3.71 -5.75
C THR A 232 12.94 3.51 -5.71
N ARG A 233 13.40 2.25 -5.67
CA ARG A 233 14.83 1.90 -5.55
C ARG A 233 15.49 1.53 -6.88
N ARG A 234 14.71 1.38 -7.96
CA ARG A 234 15.16 0.94 -9.29
C ARG A 234 15.89 -0.40 -9.25
N GLN A 235 15.32 -1.35 -8.52
CA GLN A 235 15.88 -2.69 -8.31
C GLN A 235 14.84 -3.75 -8.68
N ALA A 236 15.31 -4.91 -9.15
CA ALA A 236 14.42 -6.03 -9.46
C ALA A 236 13.74 -6.55 -8.18
N PRO A 237 12.46 -6.96 -8.26
CA PRO A 237 11.80 -7.69 -7.20
C PRO A 237 12.56 -8.96 -6.84
N GLN A 238 12.70 -9.20 -5.54
CA GLN A 238 13.40 -10.40 -5.05
C GLN A 238 12.45 -11.58 -4.89
N MET A 239 11.16 -11.32 -4.65
CA MET A 239 10.16 -12.37 -4.51
C MET A 239 10.10 -13.34 -5.70
N ILE A 240 9.92 -14.62 -5.37
CA ILE A 240 9.69 -15.68 -6.34
C ILE A 240 8.24 -15.59 -6.81
N LEU A 241 8.07 -15.54 -8.14
CA LEU A 241 6.77 -15.45 -8.79
C LEU A 241 6.37 -16.85 -9.24
N ALA A 242 5.56 -17.53 -8.43
CA ALA A 242 5.14 -18.89 -8.72
C ALA A 242 4.09 -18.88 -9.84
N ALA A 243 4.37 -19.61 -10.93
CA ALA A 243 3.55 -19.56 -12.15
C ALA A 243 2.14 -20.15 -11.93
N ASP A 244 2.02 -21.11 -11.02
CA ASP A 244 0.75 -21.72 -10.60
C ASP A 244 -0.20 -20.72 -9.95
N TYR A 245 0.32 -19.68 -9.29
CA TYR A 245 -0.50 -18.67 -8.61
C TYR A 245 -1.29 -17.80 -9.57
N TRP A 246 -0.86 -17.69 -10.84
CA TRP A 246 -1.59 -16.97 -11.89
C TRP A 246 -2.96 -17.59 -12.19
N SER A 247 -3.03 -18.93 -12.25
CA SER A 247 -4.21 -19.65 -12.76
C SER A 247 -5.45 -19.44 -11.88
N GLY A 248 -5.27 -19.38 -10.56
CA GLY A 248 -6.32 -19.15 -9.56
C GLY A 248 -6.44 -17.70 -9.07
N ALA A 249 -5.74 -16.76 -9.69
CA ALA A 249 -5.78 -15.35 -9.30
C ALA A 249 -7.04 -14.65 -9.82
N SER A 250 -7.56 -13.71 -9.02
CA SER A 250 -8.57 -12.74 -9.48
C SER A 250 -7.98 -11.84 -10.58
N SER A 251 -8.84 -11.17 -11.37
CA SER A 251 -8.39 -10.24 -12.42
C SER A 251 -7.47 -9.14 -11.88
N ALA A 252 -7.76 -8.60 -10.70
CA ALA A 252 -6.89 -7.64 -10.01
C ALA A 252 -5.50 -8.22 -9.71
N ASN A 253 -5.45 -9.43 -9.18
CA ASN A 253 -4.19 -10.09 -8.85
C ASN A 253 -3.41 -10.54 -10.09
N LYS A 254 -4.08 -10.82 -11.22
CA LYS A 254 -3.42 -11.00 -12.52
C LYS A 254 -2.74 -9.71 -12.99
N ALA A 255 -3.39 -8.55 -12.85
CA ALA A 255 -2.77 -7.26 -13.16
C ALA A 255 -1.55 -6.97 -12.27
N VAL A 256 -1.65 -7.26 -10.96
CA VAL A 256 -0.51 -7.16 -10.02
C VAL A 256 0.62 -8.10 -10.43
N MET A 257 0.33 -9.38 -10.70
CA MET A 257 1.34 -10.36 -11.12
C MET A 257 2.04 -9.93 -12.42
N HIS A 258 1.28 -9.45 -13.40
CA HIS A 258 1.84 -8.97 -14.65
C HIS A 258 2.78 -7.77 -14.42
N THR A 259 2.37 -6.83 -13.58
CA THR A 259 3.17 -5.64 -13.27
C THR A 259 4.48 -5.99 -12.58
N VAL A 260 4.47 -6.88 -11.58
CA VAL A 260 5.72 -7.32 -10.92
C VAL A 260 6.63 -8.10 -11.88
N GLN A 261 6.08 -8.87 -12.82
CA GLN A 261 6.87 -9.53 -13.86
C GLN A 261 7.54 -8.51 -14.80
N VAL A 262 6.83 -7.46 -15.22
CA VAL A 262 7.40 -6.37 -16.04
C VAL A 262 8.51 -5.63 -15.30
N VAL A 263 8.29 -5.30 -14.03
CA VAL A 263 9.27 -4.65 -13.16
C VAL A 263 10.50 -5.54 -12.96
N LYS A 264 10.32 -6.85 -12.76
CA LYS A 264 11.41 -7.83 -12.66
C LYS A 264 12.20 -7.98 -13.95
N TRP A 265 11.52 -7.93 -15.09
CA TRP A 265 12.20 -7.86 -16.37
C TRP A 265 13.01 -6.56 -16.50
N ARG A 266 12.44 -5.40 -16.16
CA ARG A 266 13.06 -4.09 -16.36
C ARG A 266 14.40 -3.91 -15.63
N TRP A 267 14.48 -4.36 -14.39
CA TRP A 267 15.67 -4.19 -13.53
C TRP A 267 16.42 -5.48 -13.24
N GLY A 268 16.02 -6.60 -13.85
CA GLY A 268 16.64 -7.90 -13.70
C GLY A 268 17.08 -8.45 -15.04
N ASP A 269 16.19 -9.20 -15.70
CA ASP A 269 16.49 -9.93 -16.95
C ASP A 269 16.83 -8.99 -18.13
N GLY A 270 15.93 -8.07 -18.47
CA GLY A 270 16.12 -7.11 -19.56
C GLY A 270 16.16 -7.70 -20.97
N SER A 271 15.89 -9.00 -21.15
CA SER A 271 15.98 -9.67 -22.45
C SER A 271 14.83 -9.27 -23.39
N ALA A 272 15.11 -9.17 -24.69
CA ALA A 272 14.07 -8.88 -25.69
C ALA A 272 13.06 -10.03 -25.85
N GLN A 273 13.49 -11.26 -25.57
CA GLN A 273 12.61 -12.44 -25.60
C GLN A 273 11.54 -12.35 -24.51
N GLU A 274 11.94 -12.03 -23.27
CA GLU A 274 11.02 -11.88 -22.16
C GLU A 274 10.12 -10.65 -22.33
N TRP A 275 10.66 -9.54 -22.83
CA TRP A 275 9.85 -8.38 -23.23
C TRP A 275 8.73 -8.78 -24.20
N SER A 276 9.05 -9.55 -25.24
CA SER A 276 8.06 -10.00 -26.23
C SER A 276 6.99 -10.89 -25.60
N ARG A 277 7.36 -11.73 -24.62
CA ARG A 277 6.40 -12.55 -23.84
C ARG A 277 5.48 -11.66 -22.99
N LEU A 278 6.04 -10.65 -22.34
CA LEU A 278 5.30 -9.71 -21.51
C LEU A 278 4.35 -8.84 -22.34
N ILE A 279 4.74 -8.39 -23.53
CA ILE A 279 3.84 -7.68 -24.46
C ILE A 279 2.62 -8.54 -24.81
N ARG A 280 2.81 -9.82 -25.16
CA ARG A 280 1.68 -10.72 -25.42
C ARG A 280 0.79 -10.91 -24.19
N GLN A 281 1.38 -10.94 -23.00
CA GLN A 281 0.63 -11.03 -21.75
C GLN A 281 -0.14 -9.74 -21.45
N GLN A 282 0.43 -8.56 -21.75
CA GLN A 282 -0.25 -7.26 -21.65
C GLN A 282 -1.46 -7.21 -22.60
N GLU A 283 -1.30 -7.66 -23.84
CA GLU A 283 -2.39 -7.75 -24.83
C GLU A 283 -3.52 -8.66 -24.34
N HIS A 284 -3.19 -9.85 -23.84
CA HIS A 284 -4.16 -10.76 -23.23
C HIS A 284 -4.85 -10.11 -22.01
N LEU A 285 -4.10 -9.40 -21.17
CA LEU A 285 -4.66 -8.71 -20.02
C LEU A 285 -5.72 -7.69 -20.46
N GLU A 286 -5.39 -6.87 -21.46
CA GLU A 286 -6.29 -5.84 -21.99
C GLU A 286 -7.53 -6.40 -22.67
N GLN A 287 -7.39 -7.51 -23.41
CA GLN A 287 -8.47 -8.09 -24.20
C GLN A 287 -9.39 -9.01 -23.40
N ASP A 288 -8.84 -9.78 -22.46
CA ASP A 288 -9.55 -10.87 -21.81
C ASP A 288 -9.76 -10.68 -20.30
N VAL A 289 -8.95 -9.84 -19.64
CA VAL A 289 -8.99 -9.67 -18.17
C VAL A 289 -9.56 -8.31 -17.77
N LEU A 290 -9.18 -7.24 -18.47
CA LEU A 290 -9.60 -5.87 -18.17
C LEU A 290 -10.93 -5.48 -18.81
N VAL A 291 -11.47 -6.31 -19.70
CA VAL A 291 -12.70 -6.00 -20.45
C VAL A 291 -13.91 -5.73 -19.55
N ASP A 292 -13.96 -6.37 -18.38
CA ASP A 292 -15.03 -6.21 -17.39
C ASP A 292 -14.89 -4.93 -16.55
N PHE A 293 -13.75 -4.26 -16.60
CA PHE A 293 -13.41 -3.09 -15.77
C PHE A 293 -13.74 -1.80 -16.52
N LEU A 294 -15.03 -1.56 -16.77
CA LEU A 294 -15.51 -0.38 -17.47
C LEU A 294 -15.70 0.82 -16.52
N PRO A 295 -15.25 2.02 -16.90
CA PRO A 295 -15.50 3.21 -16.08
C PRO A 295 -16.99 3.57 -16.11
N ILE A 296 -17.53 3.99 -14.96
CA ILE A 296 -18.86 4.58 -14.81
C ILE A 296 -18.96 5.86 -15.66
N PHE A 297 -17.87 6.63 -15.72
CA PHE A 297 -17.80 7.86 -16.48
C PHE A 297 -16.39 8.06 -17.04
N ARG A 298 -16.30 8.49 -18.29
CA ARG A 298 -15.04 8.86 -18.93
C ARG A 298 -15.22 10.11 -19.78
N ARG A 299 -14.32 11.06 -19.60
CA ARG A 299 -14.24 12.27 -20.42
C ARG A 299 -12.78 12.64 -20.69
N PRO A 300 -12.39 12.85 -21.96
CA PRO A 300 -11.07 13.37 -22.31
C PRO A 300 -10.81 14.75 -21.69
N ALA A 301 -9.54 15.06 -21.46
CA ALA A 301 -9.10 16.39 -21.01
C ALA A 301 -9.42 17.45 -22.08
N ASP A 302 -10.01 18.57 -21.66
CA ASP A 302 -10.24 19.74 -22.52
C ASP A 302 -9.14 20.79 -22.31
N LYS A 303 -8.08 20.70 -23.12
CA LYS A 303 -6.93 21.63 -23.06
C LYS A 303 -7.34 23.09 -23.26
N SER A 304 -8.44 23.36 -23.98
CA SER A 304 -8.93 24.73 -24.18
C SER A 304 -9.45 25.37 -22.90
N LYS A 305 -9.84 24.55 -21.92
CA LYS A 305 -10.29 24.95 -20.58
C LYS A 305 -9.19 24.85 -19.52
N GLY A 306 -7.95 24.58 -19.93
CA GLY A 306 -6.83 24.36 -19.02
C GLY A 306 -6.85 23.01 -18.31
N GLU A 307 -7.67 22.06 -18.77
CA GLU A 307 -7.67 20.70 -18.24
C GLU A 307 -6.54 19.88 -18.87
N ILE A 308 -5.69 19.29 -18.03
CA ILE A 308 -4.57 18.45 -18.47
C ILE A 308 -4.90 16.96 -18.37
N PHE A 309 -5.60 16.56 -17.30
CA PHE A 309 -5.91 15.16 -17.03
C PHE A 309 -7.35 14.80 -17.47
N PRO A 310 -7.58 13.57 -17.94
CA PRO A 310 -8.93 13.09 -18.19
C PRO A 310 -9.71 12.93 -16.88
N THR A 311 -11.04 12.96 -16.98
CA THR A 311 -11.93 12.59 -15.86
C THR A 311 -12.38 11.14 -16.06
N VAL A 312 -12.06 10.26 -15.12
CA VAL A 312 -12.38 8.83 -15.21
C VAL A 312 -12.85 8.32 -13.85
N TRP A 313 -14.05 7.75 -13.79
CA TRP A 313 -14.66 7.23 -12.56
C TRP A 313 -14.86 5.73 -12.66
N TYR A 314 -14.36 4.98 -11.70
CA TYR A 314 -14.57 3.54 -11.55
C TYR A 314 -15.47 3.26 -10.34
N GLY A 315 -16.08 2.09 -10.32
CA GLY A 315 -17.06 1.72 -9.29
C GLY A 315 -16.44 1.25 -7.98
N SER A 316 -15.17 0.86 -7.98
CA SER A 316 -14.48 0.35 -6.79
C SER A 316 -12.97 0.60 -6.81
N THR A 317 -12.35 0.55 -5.63
CA THR A 317 -10.88 0.61 -5.48
C THR A 317 -10.18 -0.58 -6.13
N ILE A 318 -10.85 -1.74 -6.23
CA ILE A 318 -10.34 -2.91 -6.93
C ILE A 318 -10.22 -2.62 -8.42
N GLU A 319 -11.24 -2.01 -9.03
CA GLU A 319 -11.19 -1.63 -10.44
C GLU A 319 -10.09 -0.60 -10.71
N VAL A 320 -10.03 0.45 -9.89
CA VAL A 320 -8.97 1.48 -9.96
C VAL A 320 -7.59 0.84 -9.92
N THR A 321 -7.35 -0.02 -8.93
CA THR A 321 -6.05 -0.67 -8.74
C THR A 321 -5.73 -1.59 -9.92
N THR A 322 -6.69 -2.39 -10.37
CA THR A 322 -6.51 -3.32 -11.50
C THR A 322 -6.07 -2.57 -12.76
N ILE A 323 -6.78 -1.50 -13.11
CA ILE A 323 -6.47 -0.69 -14.29
C ILE A 323 -5.12 0.02 -14.12
N GLN A 324 -4.85 0.63 -12.97
CA GLN A 324 -3.59 1.33 -12.76
C GLN A 324 -2.38 0.40 -12.84
N GLN A 325 -2.45 -0.81 -12.27
CA GLN A 325 -1.38 -1.80 -12.37
C GLN A 325 -1.08 -2.13 -13.84
N ALA A 326 -2.12 -2.42 -14.63
CA ALA A 326 -1.94 -2.68 -16.06
C ALA A 326 -1.39 -1.49 -16.85
N LEU A 327 -1.80 -0.25 -16.51
CA LEU A 327 -1.26 0.95 -17.13
C LEU A 327 0.21 1.17 -16.76
N MET A 328 0.59 0.92 -15.51
CA MET A 328 1.98 0.99 -15.05
C MET A 328 2.88 0.01 -15.81
N ALA A 329 2.44 -1.25 -15.93
CA ALA A 329 3.12 -2.28 -16.71
C ALA A 329 3.29 -1.85 -18.18
N LYS A 330 2.22 -1.36 -18.81
CA LYS A 330 2.23 -0.87 -20.18
C LYS A 330 3.18 0.31 -20.38
N SER A 331 3.22 1.27 -19.43
CA SER A 331 4.14 2.41 -19.50
C SER A 331 5.59 1.95 -19.55
N VAL A 332 5.98 1.02 -18.68
CA VAL A 332 7.35 0.46 -18.66
C VAL A 332 7.65 -0.31 -19.94
N LEU A 333 6.74 -1.20 -20.38
CA LEU A 333 6.95 -1.98 -21.60
C LEU A 333 7.08 -1.11 -22.87
N ALA A 334 6.28 -0.05 -22.98
CA ALA A 334 6.32 0.87 -24.10
C ALA A 334 7.59 1.73 -24.09
N ALA A 335 7.99 2.26 -22.93
CA ALA A 335 9.19 3.09 -22.80
C ALA A 335 10.49 2.32 -23.06
N GLU A 336 10.49 1.01 -22.80
CA GLU A 336 11.69 0.18 -22.78
C GLU A 336 11.77 -0.81 -23.95
N ASP A 337 10.98 -0.56 -25.00
CA ASP A 337 10.95 -1.35 -26.23
C ASP A 337 12.38 -1.55 -26.80
N PRO A 338 12.87 -2.80 -26.86
CA PRO A 338 14.20 -3.11 -27.39
C PRO A 338 14.42 -2.64 -28.83
N SER A 339 13.37 -2.52 -29.65
CA SER A 339 13.47 -2.07 -31.04
C SER A 339 13.93 -0.61 -31.16
N LEU A 340 13.66 0.22 -30.14
CA LEU A 340 14.07 1.62 -30.08
C LEU A 340 15.57 1.79 -29.80
N LYS A 341 16.21 0.77 -29.21
CA LYS A 341 17.65 0.75 -28.92
C LYS A 341 18.49 0.37 -30.14
N SER A 342 17.86 -0.08 -31.22
CA SER A 342 18.54 -0.36 -32.49
C SER A 342 19.07 0.92 -33.14
N ALA A 343 20.24 0.85 -33.78
CA ALA A 343 20.80 1.95 -34.58
C ALA A 343 19.88 2.41 -35.73
N SER A 344 18.90 1.58 -36.12
CA SER A 344 17.89 1.89 -37.13
C SER A 344 16.65 2.62 -36.60
N ALA A 345 16.53 2.85 -35.30
CA ALA A 345 15.36 3.48 -34.71
C ALA A 345 15.19 4.93 -35.20
N SER A 346 14.05 5.21 -35.85
CA SER A 346 13.78 6.55 -36.35
C SER A 346 13.43 7.53 -35.22
N ARG A 347 13.77 8.81 -35.39
CA ARG A 347 13.31 9.88 -34.48
C ARG A 347 11.78 9.93 -34.35
N ALA A 348 11.04 9.50 -35.39
CA ALA A 348 9.59 9.43 -35.35
C ALA A 348 9.10 8.31 -34.41
N ALA A 349 9.78 7.17 -34.36
CA ALA A 349 9.47 6.08 -33.44
C ALA A 349 9.66 6.49 -31.98
N TRP A 350 10.77 7.19 -31.67
CA TRP A 350 11.02 7.77 -30.35
C TRP A 350 9.92 8.73 -29.90
N ARG A 351 9.54 9.68 -30.76
CA ARG A 351 8.45 10.64 -30.45
C ARG A 351 7.10 9.96 -30.26
N LYS A 352 6.82 8.89 -31.02
CA LYS A 352 5.61 8.10 -30.87
C LYS A 352 5.60 7.42 -29.49
N MET A 353 6.68 6.74 -29.12
CA MET A 353 6.82 6.14 -27.80
C MET A 353 6.62 7.18 -26.68
N GLU A 354 7.32 8.32 -26.75
CA GLU A 354 7.19 9.38 -25.73
C GLU A 354 5.73 9.89 -25.65
N SER A 355 5.06 10.05 -26.79
CA SER A 355 3.65 10.43 -26.83
C SER A 355 2.74 9.37 -26.19
N ASP A 356 2.96 8.10 -26.50
CA ASP A 356 2.16 6.99 -25.98
C ASP A 356 2.36 6.85 -24.46
N VAL A 357 3.60 6.94 -23.95
CA VAL A 357 3.90 6.91 -22.51
C VAL A 357 3.31 8.12 -21.78
N ARG A 358 3.41 9.33 -22.33
CA ARG A 358 2.77 10.51 -21.76
C ARG A 358 1.26 10.35 -21.61
N ALA A 359 0.59 9.81 -22.63
CA ALA A 359 -0.85 9.55 -22.57
C ALA A 359 -1.22 8.59 -21.41
N LEU A 360 -0.42 7.54 -21.18
CA LEU A 360 -0.61 6.62 -20.05
C LEU A 360 -0.43 7.31 -18.70
N ILE A 361 0.57 8.17 -18.56
CA ILE A 361 0.81 8.94 -17.32
C ILE A 361 -0.34 9.90 -17.05
N LEU A 362 -0.84 10.58 -18.07
CA LEU A 362 -2.00 11.47 -17.93
C LEU A 362 -3.25 10.70 -17.50
N GLU A 363 -3.49 9.51 -18.06
CA GLU A 363 -4.60 8.63 -17.63
C GLU A 363 -4.43 8.17 -16.18
N LEU A 364 -3.23 7.72 -15.77
CA LEU A 364 -2.92 7.34 -14.39
C LEU A 364 -3.20 8.48 -13.40
N CYS A 365 -2.81 9.70 -13.76
CA CYS A 365 -3.08 10.91 -12.97
C CYS A 365 -4.57 11.26 -12.92
N GLY A 366 -5.27 11.15 -14.05
CA GLY A 366 -6.72 11.38 -14.10
C GLY A 366 -7.48 10.42 -13.19
N ILE A 367 -7.14 9.13 -13.25
CA ILE A 367 -7.72 8.10 -12.39
C ILE A 367 -7.42 8.40 -10.91
N SER A 368 -6.18 8.70 -10.56
CA SER A 368 -5.81 8.93 -9.16
C SER A 368 -6.48 10.16 -8.55
N LEU A 369 -6.59 11.25 -9.31
CA LEU A 369 -7.24 12.48 -8.84
C LEU A 369 -8.76 12.33 -8.66
N CYS A 370 -9.39 11.46 -9.44
CA CYS A 370 -10.82 11.16 -9.33
C CYS A 370 -11.18 10.24 -8.15
N HIS A 371 -10.20 9.56 -7.54
CA HIS A 371 -10.43 8.60 -6.44
C HIS A 371 -9.61 8.97 -5.19
N PRO A 372 -9.88 10.13 -4.56
CA PRO A 372 -9.10 10.62 -3.41
C PRO A 372 -9.21 9.74 -2.16
N SER A 373 -10.24 8.89 -2.06
CA SER A 373 -10.41 7.91 -0.99
C SER A 373 -9.49 6.68 -1.13
N SER A 374 -8.73 6.57 -2.22
CA SER A 374 -7.73 5.52 -2.42
C SER A 374 -6.34 6.13 -2.52
N PRO A 375 -5.69 6.45 -1.39
CA PRO A 375 -4.29 6.85 -1.32
C PRO A 375 -3.32 6.10 -2.22
N PRO A 376 -3.37 4.75 -2.33
CA PRO A 376 -2.42 4.05 -3.18
C PRO A 376 -2.56 4.39 -4.67
N ALA A 377 -3.70 4.93 -5.11
CA ALA A 377 -3.89 5.32 -6.49
C ALA A 377 -2.98 6.50 -6.91
N ILE A 378 -2.73 7.46 -6.01
CA ILE A 378 -1.81 8.57 -6.30
C ILE A 378 -0.35 8.13 -6.25
N LEU A 379 -0.04 7.14 -5.40
CA LEU A 379 1.27 6.50 -5.32
C LEU A 379 1.61 5.76 -6.63
N ASN A 380 0.68 4.98 -7.17
CA ASN A 380 0.86 4.30 -8.47
C ASN A 380 1.18 5.29 -9.61
N ALA A 381 0.43 6.39 -9.71
CA ALA A 381 0.68 7.43 -10.71
C ALA A 381 2.07 8.07 -10.51
N THR A 382 2.41 8.36 -9.26
CA THR A 382 3.68 8.96 -8.87
C THR A 382 4.88 8.08 -9.24
N CYS A 383 4.80 6.76 -9.07
CA CYS A 383 5.87 5.83 -9.48
C CYS A 383 6.25 5.98 -10.96
N ILE A 384 5.26 6.14 -11.85
CA ILE A 384 5.52 6.28 -13.29
C ILE A 384 5.98 7.70 -13.64
N ILE A 385 5.45 8.73 -12.96
CA ILE A 385 5.97 10.10 -13.08
C ILE A 385 7.47 10.14 -12.73
N GLN A 386 7.90 9.44 -11.67
CA GLN A 386 9.32 9.40 -11.29
C GLN A 386 10.23 8.76 -12.34
N LEU A 387 9.72 7.82 -13.14
CA LEU A 387 10.51 7.17 -14.18
C LEU A 387 10.53 7.94 -15.50
N TYR A 388 9.38 8.47 -15.91
CA TYR A 388 9.14 8.94 -17.27
C TYR A 388 8.57 10.36 -17.32
N GLY A 389 8.57 11.08 -16.20
CA GLY A 389 8.14 12.48 -16.11
C GLY A 389 8.97 13.42 -17.01
N ASP A 390 10.22 13.06 -17.30
CA ASP A 390 11.10 13.83 -18.19
C ASP A 390 10.60 13.88 -19.65
N PHE A 391 9.69 12.99 -20.05
CA PHE A 391 9.06 13.05 -21.37
C PHE A 391 8.13 14.27 -21.53
N PHE A 392 7.75 14.92 -20.43
CA PHE A 392 6.93 16.14 -20.44
C PHE A 392 7.80 17.39 -20.54
N THR A 393 7.69 18.07 -21.68
CA THR A 393 8.40 19.34 -21.97
C THR A 393 7.48 20.56 -21.89
N ASP A 394 6.16 20.36 -21.98
CA ASP A 394 5.18 21.45 -21.87
C ASP A 394 5.10 21.97 -20.42
N PRO A 395 5.25 23.29 -20.18
CA PRO A 395 5.23 23.85 -18.83
C PRO A 395 3.92 23.61 -18.08
N TYR A 396 2.77 23.61 -18.76
CA TYR A 396 1.46 23.40 -18.12
C TYR A 396 1.29 21.94 -17.70
N GLU A 397 1.69 21.00 -18.55
CA GLU A 397 1.69 19.58 -18.22
C GLU A 397 2.65 19.28 -17.05
N ARG A 398 3.88 19.82 -17.07
CA ARG A 398 4.84 19.68 -15.96
C ARG A 398 4.31 20.24 -14.65
N GLN A 399 3.69 21.43 -14.69
CA GLN A 399 3.09 22.04 -13.51
C GLN A 399 1.90 21.23 -12.99
N ALA A 400 1.12 20.59 -13.86
CA ALA A 400 0.03 19.71 -13.46
C ALA A 400 0.55 18.43 -12.78
N LEU A 401 1.60 17.79 -13.31
CA LEU A 401 2.24 16.63 -12.69
C LEU A 401 2.84 16.97 -11.33
N LYS A 402 3.46 18.15 -11.20
CA LYS A 402 3.95 18.66 -9.91
C LYS A 402 2.84 18.74 -8.86
N ARG A 403 1.64 19.19 -9.22
CA ARG A 403 0.50 19.22 -8.27
C ARG A 403 0.04 17.83 -7.84
N VAL A 404 0.12 16.83 -8.73
CA VAL A 404 -0.17 15.43 -8.38
C VAL A 404 0.85 14.92 -7.36
N ALA A 405 2.13 15.20 -7.61
CA ALA A 405 3.21 14.92 -6.66
C ALA A 405 3.01 15.62 -5.31
N GLU A 406 2.57 16.89 -5.30
CA GLU A 406 2.36 17.66 -4.05
C GLU A 406 1.21 17.06 -3.24
N LYS A 407 0.12 16.66 -3.91
CA LYS A 407 -0.99 15.96 -3.28
C LYS A 407 -0.56 14.59 -2.71
N TYR A 408 0.40 13.91 -3.32
CA TYR A 408 0.96 12.68 -2.78
C TYR A 408 1.66 12.89 -1.42
N ARG A 409 2.38 14.00 -1.24
CA ARG A 409 2.98 14.38 0.05
C ARG A 409 1.91 14.66 1.11
N ASP A 410 0.92 15.48 0.76
CA ASP A 410 -0.01 16.06 1.73
C ASP A 410 -1.06 15.05 2.22
N VAL A 411 -1.43 14.06 1.41
CA VAL A 411 -2.52 13.14 1.73
C VAL A 411 -2.06 11.95 2.58
N ASN A 412 -0.77 11.56 2.56
CA ASN A 412 -0.40 10.21 3.03
C ASN A 412 0.95 10.06 3.76
N ALA A 413 1.67 11.15 4.05
CA ALA A 413 2.95 11.09 4.79
C ALA A 413 4.01 10.15 4.17
N TRP A 414 3.97 9.92 2.85
CA TRP A 414 4.95 9.10 2.14
C TRP A 414 6.17 9.90 1.69
N PRO A 415 7.33 9.23 1.50
CA PRO A 415 8.53 9.82 0.94
C PRO A 415 8.32 10.55 -0.39
N SER A 416 8.42 11.88 -0.41
CA SER A 416 8.13 12.70 -1.62
C SER A 416 9.28 13.58 -2.11
N ARG A 417 10.36 13.72 -1.33
CA ARG A 417 11.47 14.67 -1.62
C ARG A 417 12.09 14.47 -3.01
N LYS A 418 12.49 13.24 -3.35
CA LYS A 418 13.13 12.92 -4.65
C LYS A 418 12.23 13.21 -5.86
N LEU A 419 10.92 13.06 -5.70
CA LEU A 419 9.94 13.37 -6.74
C LEU A 419 9.81 14.88 -6.93
N MET A 420 9.87 15.66 -5.85
CA MET A 420 9.79 17.12 -5.93
C MET A 420 10.99 17.72 -6.66
N ASP A 421 12.18 17.16 -6.46
CA ASP A 421 13.42 17.62 -7.09
C ASP A 421 13.37 17.53 -8.63
N MET A 422 12.51 16.68 -9.22
CA MET A 422 12.31 16.60 -10.68
C MET A 422 11.59 17.82 -11.28
N PHE A 423 10.92 18.62 -10.44
CA PHE A 423 10.11 19.76 -10.85
C PHE A 423 10.64 21.11 -10.34
N VAL A 424 11.88 21.12 -9.86
CA VAL A 424 12.70 22.32 -9.59
C VAL A 424 13.53 22.59 -10.85
#